data_AF-A0A2D7QQI6-F1
#
_entry.id   AF-A0A2D7QQI6-F1
#
_cell.length_a   1.000
_cell.length_b   1.000
_cell.length_c   1.000
_cell.angle_alpha   90.00
_cell.angle_beta   90.00
_cell.angle_gamma   90.00
#
_symmetry.space_group_name_H-M   'P 1'
#
loop_
_entity.id
_entity.type
_entity.pdbx_description
1 polymer ?
#
loop_
_entity_poly.entity_id
_entity_poly.type
_entity_poly.pdbx_seq_one_letter_code
_entity_poly.pdbx_strand_id
1 'polypeptide(L)'
;MVKYINFKVVGGVEDGAGTLNPGVNGNNLLLIERIIDVDVEIATDGTMQAIFNLTSESGVTTCNVICSTSKNDIPSISAPISLNYIDKLKEAINRTITCKPGGKQVDCIPPQDTASSTAFYNPELQVYWRGFNIPAITPTPLTDATFKQAIRDALALDPVNASQPIPTYGLMANWDTSQVTNMQTAFYTTPNDPFAKQFNGDISNWDTSNVTNMGQMFQGATNFNSSIDSWDTGNVTTMQTMFQDCYNFNQPLDNWDVSNVTTMSNMFSFALAFNQNLNSWDVSSVNAFVYTFTNANSFNGNITNWNPSSATQFTGMFDGCDIFNQPIGNWDVSNGFNFDNMFNGTVFNQPLNNWDVSGADNMFNMFRNCFDFNQPLDNWDVSNVTRMDSMFECGTGGNNGVYNQDLSSWSVANVTLCGDFSGSQPNWTQPQPNFTACTP
;
A
#
# COMPACT_ATOMS: atom_id res chain seq x y z
N MET A 1 7.71 -39.29 -0.89
CA MET A 1 7.01 -40.59 -0.79
C MET A 1 6.83 -41.14 -2.19
N VAL A 2 7.44 -42.28 -2.50
CA VAL A 2 7.20 -43.02 -3.76
C VAL A 2 5.75 -43.50 -3.73
N LYS A 3 4.94 -43.11 -4.71
CA LYS A 3 3.53 -43.53 -4.84
C LYS A 3 3.40 -44.41 -6.07
N TYR A 4 3.09 -45.69 -5.85
CA TYR A 4 2.77 -46.64 -6.92
C TYR A 4 1.35 -46.38 -7.44
N ILE A 5 1.15 -46.47 -8.76
CA ILE A 5 -0.16 -46.44 -9.41
C ILE A 5 -0.44 -47.84 -9.95
N ASN A 6 -1.50 -48.50 -9.47
CA ASN A 6 -1.95 -49.80 -9.99
C ASN A 6 -3.06 -49.60 -11.02
N PHE A 7 -2.93 -50.24 -12.18
CA PHE A 7 -3.97 -50.29 -13.21
C PHE A 7 -4.78 -51.59 -13.11
N LYS A 8 -6.10 -51.52 -13.32
CA LYS A 8 -6.98 -52.70 -13.44
C LYS A 8 -7.66 -52.68 -14.82
N VAL A 9 -7.41 -53.71 -15.62
CA VAL A 9 -8.12 -53.95 -16.88
C VAL A 9 -9.45 -54.65 -16.56
N VAL A 10 -10.55 -54.20 -17.18
CA VAL A 10 -11.85 -54.87 -17.09
C VAL A 10 -12.38 -55.04 -18.51
N GLY A 11 -12.62 -56.29 -18.91
CA GLY A 11 -13.36 -56.64 -20.13
C GLY A 11 -12.59 -57.57 -21.05
N GLY A 12 -13.12 -58.78 -21.23
CA GLY A 12 -12.72 -59.70 -22.29
C GLY A 12 -13.94 -60.05 -23.13
N VAL A 13 -13.70 -60.35 -24.41
CA VAL A 13 -14.60 -61.14 -25.25
C VAL A 13 -13.72 -62.04 -26.13
N GLU A 14 -13.90 -63.36 -26.02
CA GLU A 14 -13.37 -64.33 -26.97
C GLU A 14 -14.28 -64.39 -28.21
N ASP A 15 -13.71 -64.56 -29.40
CA ASP A 15 -14.26 -65.55 -30.34
C ASP A 15 -13.21 -66.16 -31.31
N GLY A 16 -13.16 -67.49 -31.30
CA GLY A 16 -13.21 -68.37 -32.47
C GLY A 16 -12.29 -68.20 -33.69
N ALA A 17 -11.04 -68.65 -33.61
CA ALA A 17 -10.37 -69.48 -34.64
C ALA A 17 -8.93 -69.82 -34.21
N GLY A 18 -8.70 -71.06 -33.77
CA GLY A 18 -7.41 -71.51 -33.23
C GLY A 18 -6.29 -71.67 -34.26
N THR A 19 -5.07 -71.23 -33.92
CA THR A 19 -3.93 -72.12 -33.58
C THR A 19 -2.69 -71.33 -33.10
N LEU A 20 -2.28 -71.64 -31.85
CA LEU A 20 -0.94 -71.77 -31.23
C LEU A 20 0.18 -70.71 -31.38
N ASN A 21 0.60 -70.13 -30.25
CA ASN A 21 1.97 -70.30 -29.70
C ASN A 21 2.03 -69.91 -28.19
N PRO A 22 2.88 -70.54 -27.36
CA PRO A 22 2.93 -70.33 -25.91
C PRO A 22 3.64 -69.02 -25.60
N GLY A 23 2.89 -67.92 -25.48
CA GLY A 23 3.51 -66.64 -25.15
C GLY A 23 2.60 -65.44 -24.94
N VAL A 24 1.28 -65.58 -25.01
CA VAL A 24 0.38 -64.42 -24.86
C VAL A 24 -0.92 -64.84 -24.18
N ASN A 25 -0.98 -64.68 -22.87
CA ASN A 25 -2.22 -64.41 -22.14
C ASN A 25 -1.88 -63.98 -20.71
N GLY A 26 -2.20 -62.73 -20.38
CA GLY A 26 -2.18 -62.22 -19.01
C GLY A 26 -1.40 -60.93 -18.84
N ASN A 27 -2.08 -59.80 -18.98
CA ASN A 27 -1.71 -58.49 -18.45
C ASN A 27 -0.41 -57.86 -19.00
N ASN A 28 -0.47 -57.27 -20.19
CA ASN A 28 0.46 -56.18 -20.55
C ASN A 28 0.10 -54.93 -19.75
N LEU A 29 0.49 -54.90 -18.48
CA LEU A 29 0.52 -53.69 -17.67
C LEU A 29 1.75 -52.89 -18.10
N LEU A 30 1.55 -51.73 -18.74
CA LEU A 30 2.60 -50.72 -18.82
C LEU A 30 2.77 -50.15 -17.40
N LEU A 31 3.82 -50.57 -16.71
CA LEU A 31 4.21 -49.98 -15.44
C LEU A 31 4.84 -48.61 -15.74
N ILE A 32 4.11 -47.55 -15.41
CA ILE A 32 4.61 -46.18 -15.52
C ILE A 32 5.26 -45.83 -14.19
N GLU A 33 6.58 -45.72 -14.19
CA GLU A 33 7.34 -45.51 -12.96
C GLU A 33 7.47 -44.03 -12.60
N ARG A 34 7.47 -43.15 -13.61
CA ARG A 34 7.78 -41.73 -13.43
C ARG A 34 7.17 -40.84 -14.51
N ILE A 35 6.61 -39.72 -14.08
CA ILE A 35 6.32 -38.56 -14.94
C ILE A 35 7.63 -37.79 -15.09
N ILE A 36 8.07 -37.62 -16.33
CA ILE A 36 9.33 -36.92 -16.63
C ILE A 36 9.08 -35.42 -16.75
N ASP A 37 8.03 -35.05 -17.49
CA ASP A 37 7.74 -33.67 -17.84
C ASP A 37 6.25 -33.50 -18.18
N VAL A 38 5.74 -32.27 -18.02
CA VAL A 38 4.38 -31.88 -18.40
C VAL A 38 4.47 -30.56 -19.14
N ASP A 39 4.16 -30.58 -20.43
CA ASP A 39 4.13 -29.39 -21.27
C ASP A 39 2.70 -28.86 -21.41
N VAL A 40 2.53 -27.54 -21.48
CA VAL A 40 1.21 -26.91 -21.61
C VAL A 40 1.24 -25.92 -22.77
N GLU A 41 0.50 -26.25 -23.82
CA GLU A 41 0.36 -25.42 -25.02
C GLU A 41 -1.02 -24.75 -25.09
N ILE A 42 -1.05 -23.53 -25.62
CA ILE A 42 -2.30 -22.83 -25.93
C ILE A 42 -2.40 -22.76 -27.45
N ALA A 43 -3.37 -23.49 -28.03
CA ALA A 43 -3.63 -23.48 -29.45
C ALA A 43 -4.18 -22.11 -29.90
N THR A 44 -4.04 -21.80 -31.19
CA THR A 44 -4.47 -20.53 -31.79
C THR A 44 -5.98 -20.27 -31.70
N ASP A 45 -6.77 -21.31 -31.43
CA ASP A 45 -8.22 -21.23 -31.18
C ASP A 45 -8.58 -21.02 -29.69
N GLY A 46 -7.58 -20.88 -28.81
CA GLY A 46 -7.74 -20.67 -27.38
C GLY A 46 -7.90 -21.95 -26.55
N THR A 47 -7.73 -23.13 -27.15
CA THR A 47 -7.79 -24.41 -26.45
C THR A 47 -6.47 -24.67 -25.72
N MET A 48 -6.53 -25.01 -24.43
CA MET A 48 -5.35 -25.45 -23.67
C MET A 48 -5.13 -26.94 -23.84
N GLN A 49 -3.90 -27.34 -24.12
CA GLN A 49 -3.47 -28.74 -24.22
C GLN A 49 -2.40 -29.02 -23.18
N ALA A 50 -2.58 -30.07 -22.38
CA ALA A 50 -1.53 -30.59 -21.52
C ALA A 50 -0.96 -31.87 -22.13
N ILE A 51 0.36 -31.95 -22.25
CA ILE A 51 1.11 -33.08 -22.82
C ILE A 51 1.94 -33.69 -21.69
N PHE A 52 1.68 -34.95 -21.37
CA PHE A 52 2.42 -35.68 -20.34
C PHE A 52 3.51 -36.53 -20.99
N ASN A 53 4.75 -36.43 -20.52
CA ASN A 53 5.84 -37.31 -20.93
C ASN A 53 6.11 -38.36 -19.84
N LEU A 54 5.93 -39.63 -20.19
CA LEU A 54 6.00 -40.77 -19.26
C LEU A 54 7.13 -41.72 -19.66
N THR A 55 7.74 -42.41 -18.68
CA THR A 55 8.68 -43.52 -18.91
C THR A 55 8.27 -44.80 -18.19
N SER A 56 8.54 -45.94 -18.82
CA SER A 56 8.38 -47.29 -18.28
C SER A 56 9.73 -47.95 -17.95
N GLU A 57 9.67 -49.06 -17.19
CA GLU A 57 10.78 -49.81 -16.59
C GLU A 57 11.83 -50.34 -17.61
N SER A 58 11.50 -50.38 -18.91
CA SER A 58 12.45 -50.72 -20.00
C SER A 58 13.17 -49.51 -20.60
N GLY A 59 12.94 -48.30 -20.07
CA GLY A 59 13.59 -47.06 -20.48
C GLY A 59 13.09 -46.50 -21.82
N VAL A 60 12.07 -47.09 -22.45
CA VAL A 60 11.64 -46.62 -23.75
C VAL A 60 10.16 -46.86 -24.03
N THR A 61 9.33 -45.85 -23.73
CA THR A 61 8.08 -45.54 -24.44
C THR A 61 7.65 -44.15 -24.00
N THR A 62 7.60 -43.18 -24.91
CA THR A 62 7.01 -41.86 -24.63
C THR A 62 5.53 -41.96 -24.98
N CYS A 63 4.65 -41.75 -24.00
CA CYS A 63 3.20 -41.74 -24.20
C CYS A 63 2.69 -40.31 -24.06
N ASN A 64 2.15 -39.74 -25.14
CA ASN A 64 1.51 -38.43 -25.12
C ASN A 64 0.04 -38.61 -24.74
N VAL A 65 -0.36 -38.04 -23.61
CA VAL A 65 -1.78 -37.91 -23.24
C VAL A 65 -2.16 -36.47 -23.50
N ILE A 66 -3.06 -36.22 -24.46
CA ILE A 66 -3.58 -34.89 -24.76
C ILE A 66 -4.92 -34.74 -24.02
N CYS A 67 -4.98 -33.83 -23.05
CA CYS A 67 -6.26 -33.36 -22.51
C CYS A 67 -6.53 -31.94 -23.01
N SER A 68 -7.67 -31.73 -23.68
CA SER A 68 -8.15 -30.43 -24.15
C SER A 68 -9.40 -30.00 -23.37
N THR A 69 -9.53 -28.69 -23.10
CA THR A 69 -10.74 -28.11 -22.51
C THR A 69 -11.15 -26.85 -23.25
N SER A 70 -12.47 -26.62 -23.39
CA SER A 70 -13.00 -25.39 -23.97
C SER A 70 -12.87 -24.23 -22.96
N LYS A 71 -12.73 -23.00 -23.46
CA LYS A 71 -12.66 -21.76 -22.64
C LYS A 71 -13.88 -21.58 -21.71
N ASN A 72 -15.00 -22.22 -22.02
CA ASN A 72 -16.29 -21.98 -21.36
C ASN A 72 -16.53 -22.87 -20.12
N ASP A 73 -15.65 -23.83 -19.83
CA ASP A 73 -15.79 -24.76 -18.69
C ASP A 73 -14.98 -24.34 -17.45
N ILE A 74 -14.33 -23.18 -17.51
CA ILE A 74 -13.58 -22.57 -16.40
C ILE A 74 -14.52 -21.59 -15.69
N PRO A 75 -14.74 -21.70 -14.36
CA PRO A 75 -15.52 -20.72 -13.61
C PRO A 75 -15.01 -19.31 -13.89
N SER A 76 -15.91 -18.38 -14.22
CA SER A 76 -15.60 -17.02 -14.65
C SER A 76 -14.61 -16.32 -13.69
N ILE A 77 -13.37 -16.10 -14.15
CA ILE A 77 -12.39 -15.24 -13.47
C ILE A 77 -12.52 -13.86 -14.09
N SER A 78 -13.16 -12.94 -13.37
CA SER A 78 -13.28 -11.54 -13.75
C SER A 78 -12.09 -10.72 -13.21
N ALA A 79 -10.91 -10.89 -13.79
CA ALA A 79 -9.78 -9.96 -13.63
C ALA A 79 -8.71 -10.18 -14.72
N PRO A 80 -7.94 -9.16 -15.13
CA PRO A 80 -6.85 -9.33 -16.09
C PRO A 80 -5.76 -10.22 -15.50
N ILE A 81 -5.51 -11.35 -16.16
CA ILE A 81 -4.60 -12.41 -15.69
C ILE A 81 -3.15 -11.97 -15.95
N SER A 82 -2.34 -11.82 -14.91
CA SER A 82 -0.89 -11.57 -15.04
C SER A 82 -0.12 -12.87 -15.31
N LEU A 83 1.06 -12.78 -15.95
CA LEU A 83 1.93 -13.92 -16.30
C LEU A 83 2.20 -14.88 -15.13
N ASN A 84 2.17 -14.38 -13.89
CA ASN A 84 2.45 -15.15 -12.67
C ASN A 84 1.28 -16.05 -12.23
N TYR A 85 0.04 -15.77 -12.70
CA TYR A 85 -1.08 -16.70 -12.55
C TYR A 85 -0.92 -17.91 -13.48
N ILE A 86 -0.31 -17.74 -14.67
CA ILE A 86 -0.03 -18.86 -15.57
C ILE A 86 0.99 -19.82 -14.96
N ASP A 87 2.01 -19.35 -14.25
CA ASP A 87 2.99 -20.25 -13.62
C ASP A 87 2.43 -20.96 -12.37
N LYS A 88 1.52 -20.31 -11.63
CA LYS A 88 0.71 -20.98 -10.59
C LYS A 88 -0.33 -21.92 -11.17
N LEU A 89 -0.92 -21.59 -12.32
CA LEU A 89 -1.81 -22.47 -13.07
C LEU A 89 -1.01 -23.69 -13.52
N LYS A 90 0.20 -23.52 -14.08
CA LYS A 90 1.11 -24.60 -14.45
C LYS A 90 1.48 -25.45 -13.25
N GLU A 91 1.81 -24.88 -12.08
CA GLU A 91 2.11 -25.65 -10.87
C GLU A 91 0.89 -26.38 -10.29
N ALA A 92 -0.30 -25.76 -10.33
CA ALA A 92 -1.56 -26.37 -9.92
C ALA A 92 -2.05 -27.44 -10.92
N ILE A 93 -1.86 -27.23 -12.22
CA ILE A 93 -2.10 -28.16 -13.33
C ILE A 93 -1.14 -29.35 -13.20
N ASN A 94 0.13 -29.12 -12.87
CA ASN A 94 1.13 -30.15 -12.54
C ASN A 94 0.71 -31.02 -11.33
N ARG A 95 -0.28 -30.58 -10.55
CA ARG A 95 -0.85 -31.31 -9.40
C ARG A 95 -2.31 -31.76 -9.57
N THR A 96 -3.04 -31.30 -10.61
CA THR A 96 -4.52 -31.32 -10.61
C THR A 96 -5.20 -31.32 -11.98
N ILE A 97 -4.65 -31.96 -13.03
CA ILE A 97 -5.43 -32.11 -14.27
C ILE A 97 -6.59 -33.10 -14.04
N THR A 98 -7.82 -32.62 -14.26
CA THR A 98 -9.08 -33.39 -14.21
C THR A 98 -9.68 -33.40 -15.62
N CYS A 99 -9.65 -34.53 -16.33
CA CYS A 99 -10.28 -34.66 -17.65
C CYS A 99 -11.70 -35.27 -17.49
N LYS A 100 -12.74 -34.60 -18.00
CA LYS A 100 -14.12 -35.12 -18.05
C LYS A 100 -14.41 -35.77 -19.42
N PRO A 101 -15.40 -36.67 -19.50
CA PRO A 101 -15.48 -37.66 -20.57
C PRO A 101 -15.94 -37.07 -21.90
N GLY A 102 -15.11 -37.16 -22.92
CA GLY A 102 -15.46 -36.79 -24.29
C GLY A 102 -14.26 -36.46 -25.16
N GLY A 103 -13.37 -37.44 -25.39
CA GLY A 103 -12.26 -37.31 -26.33
C GLY A 103 -10.96 -37.84 -25.75
N LYS A 104 -10.68 -39.13 -25.95
CA LYS A 104 -9.42 -39.75 -25.54
C LYS A 104 -8.59 -40.06 -26.80
N GLN A 105 -7.38 -39.52 -26.86
CA GLN A 105 -6.34 -40.02 -27.75
C GLN A 105 -5.07 -40.19 -26.91
N VAL A 106 -4.56 -41.41 -26.86
CA VAL A 106 -3.30 -41.76 -26.19
C VAL A 106 -2.41 -42.33 -27.28
N ASP A 107 -1.45 -41.53 -27.74
CA ASP A 107 -0.48 -41.95 -28.74
C ASP A 107 0.83 -42.28 -28.01
N CYS A 108 1.19 -43.57 -27.99
CA CYS A 108 2.45 -44.05 -27.44
C CYS A 108 3.40 -44.43 -28.59
N ILE A 109 4.60 -43.85 -28.61
CA ILE A 109 5.63 -44.14 -29.61
C ILE A 109 6.68 -45.09 -28.98
N PRO A 110 6.91 -46.30 -29.55
CA PRO A 110 7.96 -47.19 -29.08
C PRO A 110 9.38 -46.67 -29.40
N PRO A 111 10.42 -47.17 -28.71
CA PRO A 111 11.82 -47.04 -29.11
C PRO A 111 11.99 -47.33 -30.59
N GLN A 112 12.69 -46.45 -31.28
CA GLN A 112 13.21 -46.72 -32.62
C GLN A 112 14.26 -47.83 -32.52
N ASP A 113 13.84 -49.07 -32.71
CA ASP A 113 14.75 -50.07 -33.26
C ASP A 113 14.04 -50.92 -34.31
N THR A 114 14.42 -50.67 -35.57
CA THR A 114 14.04 -51.35 -36.80
C THR A 114 12.64 -51.10 -37.38
N ALA A 115 12.60 -51.09 -38.71
CA ALA A 115 11.56 -50.54 -39.56
C ALA A 115 10.13 -51.06 -39.28
N SER A 116 9.16 -50.14 -39.35
CA SER A 116 7.70 -50.30 -39.19
C SER A 116 7.14 -50.33 -37.77
N SER A 117 7.21 -49.20 -37.04
CA SER A 117 6.38 -49.00 -35.85
C SER A 117 5.05 -48.34 -36.24
N THR A 118 4.00 -49.14 -36.38
CA THR A 118 2.62 -48.61 -36.38
C THR A 118 2.21 -48.32 -34.94
N ALA A 119 1.62 -47.15 -34.71
CA ALA A 119 1.14 -46.73 -33.39
C ALA A 119 0.16 -47.76 -32.81
N PHE A 120 0.33 -48.13 -31.55
CA PHE A 120 -0.62 -48.98 -30.84
C PHE A 120 -1.83 -48.14 -30.41
N TYR A 121 -2.97 -48.35 -31.07
CA TYR A 121 -4.24 -47.72 -30.72
C TYR A 121 -5.02 -48.62 -29.76
N ASN A 122 -5.32 -48.14 -28.55
CA ASN A 122 -6.17 -48.87 -27.59
C ASN A 122 -7.28 -47.95 -27.03
N PRO A 123 -8.54 -48.12 -27.49
CA PRO A 123 -9.65 -47.25 -27.11
C PRO A 123 -10.25 -47.53 -25.72
N GLU A 124 -9.86 -48.60 -25.01
CA GLU A 124 -10.55 -49.07 -23.79
C GLU A 124 -9.85 -48.75 -22.46
N LEU A 125 -8.73 -48.01 -22.48
CA LEU A 125 -8.03 -47.62 -21.25
C LEU A 125 -8.86 -46.60 -20.41
N GLN A 126 -9.26 -47.02 -19.21
CA GLN A 126 -9.95 -46.17 -18.22
C GLN A 126 -9.04 -45.87 -17.04
N VAL A 127 -8.77 -44.58 -16.81
CA VAL A 127 -8.02 -44.07 -15.66
C VAL A 127 -9.03 -43.61 -14.61
N TYR A 128 -8.94 -44.13 -13.39
CA TYR A 128 -9.80 -43.74 -12.26
C TYR A 128 -8.97 -43.10 -11.15
N TRP A 129 -9.40 -41.93 -10.67
CA TRP A 129 -8.80 -41.22 -9.53
C TRP A 129 -9.75 -41.18 -8.33
N ARG A 130 -9.22 -41.45 -7.14
CA ARG A 130 -9.87 -41.09 -5.87
C ARG A 130 -9.51 -39.64 -5.57
N GLY A 131 -10.50 -38.76 -5.56
CA GLY A 131 -10.30 -37.32 -5.32
C GLY A 131 -9.56 -37.06 -4.01
N PHE A 132 -8.51 -36.25 -4.09
CA PHE A 132 -8.02 -35.52 -2.93
C PHE A 132 -8.88 -34.27 -2.81
N ASN A 133 -9.59 -34.16 -1.69
CA ASN A 133 -10.13 -32.88 -1.25
C ASN A 133 -8.89 -32.02 -0.94
N ILE A 134 -8.57 -31.03 -1.79
CA ILE A 134 -7.63 -29.98 -1.39
C ILE A 134 -8.44 -29.17 -0.37
N PRO A 135 -8.10 -29.21 0.93
CA PRO A 135 -8.73 -28.28 1.84
C PRO A 135 -8.47 -26.90 1.26
N ALA A 136 -9.49 -26.06 1.12
CA ALA A 136 -9.25 -24.65 0.90
C ALA A 136 -8.22 -24.24 1.96
N ILE A 137 -6.99 -23.93 1.53
CA ILE A 137 -5.99 -23.38 2.44
C ILE A 137 -6.51 -21.96 2.63
N THR A 138 -7.41 -21.78 3.59
CA THR A 138 -7.70 -20.45 4.11
C THR A 138 -6.36 -19.95 4.61
N PRO A 139 -5.76 -18.91 3.98
CA PRO A 139 -4.54 -18.33 4.49
C PRO A 139 -4.75 -18.06 5.98
N THR A 140 -3.79 -18.43 6.81
CA THR A 140 -3.96 -18.20 8.26
C THR A 140 -4.12 -16.70 8.47
N PRO A 141 -5.18 -16.20 9.13
CA PRO A 141 -5.35 -14.77 9.34
C PRO A 141 -4.14 -14.20 10.10
N LEU A 142 -3.66 -13.05 9.64
CA LEU A 142 -2.65 -12.30 10.37
C LEU A 142 -3.29 -11.65 11.59
N THR A 143 -2.54 -11.66 12.69
CA THR A 143 -2.91 -11.01 13.96
C THR A 143 -1.87 -9.97 14.30
N ASP A 144 -2.13 -9.13 15.29
CA ASP A 144 -1.14 -8.15 15.78
C ASP A 144 0.20 -8.79 16.15
N ALA A 145 0.18 -10.04 16.64
CA ALA A 145 1.38 -10.79 17.03
C ALA A 145 2.22 -11.27 15.83
N THR A 146 1.60 -11.46 14.66
CA THR A 146 2.25 -12.07 13.49
C THR A 146 2.49 -11.11 12.33
N PHE A 147 1.72 -10.02 12.26
CA PHE A 147 1.70 -9.08 11.14
C PHE A 147 3.07 -8.50 10.77
N LYS A 148 3.78 -7.91 11.73
CA LYS A 148 5.08 -7.26 11.45
C LYS A 148 6.17 -8.25 11.02
N GLN A 149 6.17 -9.45 11.63
CA GLN A 149 7.13 -10.48 11.25
C GLN A 149 6.86 -11.01 9.84
N ALA A 150 5.58 -11.22 9.48
CA ALA A 150 5.19 -11.61 8.13
C ALA A 150 5.66 -10.59 7.07
N ILE A 151 5.53 -9.29 7.36
CA ILE A 151 6.05 -8.22 6.51
C ILE A 151 7.56 -8.34 6.35
N ARG A 152 8.32 -8.50 7.45
CA ARG A 152 9.78 -8.67 7.37
C ARG A 152 10.18 -9.90 6.56
N ASP A 153 9.49 -11.02 6.73
CA ASP A 153 9.76 -12.25 6.00
C ASP A 153 9.49 -12.07 4.49
N ALA A 154 8.41 -11.38 4.13
CA ALA A 154 8.08 -11.10 2.74
C ALA A 154 9.08 -10.14 2.08
N LEU A 155 9.46 -9.06 2.78
CA LEU A 155 10.42 -8.08 2.27
C LEU A 155 11.85 -8.61 2.22
N ALA A 156 12.18 -9.63 3.01
CA ALA A 156 13.45 -10.35 2.89
C ALA A 156 13.54 -11.16 1.58
N LEU A 157 12.40 -11.59 1.02
CA LEU A 157 12.35 -12.32 -0.26
C LEU A 157 12.25 -11.36 -1.46
N ASP A 158 11.46 -10.31 -1.34
CA ASP A 158 11.29 -9.27 -2.36
C ASP A 158 11.07 -7.90 -1.68
N PRO A 159 12.13 -7.09 -1.54
CA PRO A 159 12.07 -5.83 -0.81
C PRO A 159 11.31 -4.71 -1.54
N VAL A 160 11.01 -4.87 -2.84
CA VAL A 160 10.34 -3.84 -3.63
C VAL A 160 8.84 -4.11 -3.68
N ASN A 161 8.43 -5.31 -4.09
CA ASN A 161 7.00 -5.58 -4.36
C ASN A 161 6.38 -6.63 -3.43
N ALA A 162 7.16 -7.29 -2.56
CA ALA A 162 6.70 -8.43 -1.78
C ALA A 162 5.96 -9.49 -2.62
N SER A 163 6.43 -9.71 -3.86
CA SER A 163 5.76 -10.52 -4.87
C SER A 163 5.96 -12.03 -4.71
N GLN A 164 6.77 -12.45 -3.73
CA GLN A 164 7.03 -13.85 -3.40
C GLN A 164 6.12 -14.33 -2.26
N PRO A 165 5.49 -15.50 -2.38
CA PRO A 165 4.63 -16.02 -1.33
C PRO A 165 5.48 -16.55 -0.16
N ILE A 166 5.04 -16.29 1.08
CA ILE A 166 5.63 -16.90 2.28
C ILE A 166 4.83 -18.14 2.73
N PRO A 167 5.46 -19.19 3.29
CA PRO A 167 4.83 -20.51 3.50
C PRO A 167 3.51 -20.52 4.30
N THR A 168 3.30 -19.57 5.22
CA THR A 168 2.11 -19.53 6.10
C THR A 168 0.96 -18.66 5.54
N TYR A 169 1.32 -17.56 4.87
CA TYR A 169 0.37 -16.48 4.54
C TYR A 169 0.19 -16.29 3.03
N GLY A 170 1.05 -16.88 2.20
CA GLY A 170 1.00 -16.72 0.75
C GLY A 170 1.50 -15.33 0.32
N LEU A 171 0.95 -14.81 -0.79
CA LEU A 171 1.32 -13.50 -1.35
C LEU A 171 0.81 -12.36 -0.49
N MET A 172 1.66 -11.35 -0.26
CA MET A 172 1.32 -10.16 0.54
C MET A 172 0.03 -9.47 0.11
N ALA A 173 -0.18 -9.32 -1.20
CA ALA A 173 -1.38 -8.71 -1.78
C ALA A 173 -2.70 -9.43 -1.42
N ASN A 174 -2.63 -10.70 -0.97
CA ASN A 174 -3.78 -11.55 -0.68
C ASN A 174 -3.84 -11.99 0.79
N TRP A 175 -3.09 -11.35 1.69
CA TRP A 175 -3.12 -11.68 3.10
C TRP A 175 -4.49 -11.37 3.71
N ASP A 176 -4.98 -12.27 4.56
CA ASP A 176 -6.12 -11.99 5.42
C ASP A 176 -5.65 -11.17 6.62
N THR A 177 -5.89 -9.86 6.57
CA THR A 177 -5.57 -8.89 7.63
C THR A 177 -6.75 -8.59 8.54
N SER A 178 -7.89 -9.30 8.41
CA SER A 178 -9.14 -8.99 9.11
C SER A 178 -9.03 -9.06 10.64
N GLN A 179 -8.00 -9.71 11.19
CA GLN A 179 -7.75 -9.81 12.64
C GLN A 179 -6.63 -8.87 13.13
N VAL A 180 -6.09 -8.01 12.27
CA VAL A 180 -5.08 -7.01 12.65
C VAL A 180 -5.79 -5.76 13.16
N THR A 181 -5.46 -5.35 14.37
CA THR A 181 -5.95 -4.10 14.99
C THR A 181 -4.86 -3.03 15.10
N ASN A 182 -3.59 -3.44 15.06
CA ASN A 182 -2.45 -2.57 15.24
C ASN A 182 -1.42 -2.74 14.10
N MET A 183 -1.40 -1.77 13.19
CA MET A 183 -0.44 -1.68 12.08
C MET A 183 0.74 -0.73 12.39
N GLN A 184 0.88 -0.28 13.63
CA GLN A 184 1.95 0.62 14.04
C GLN A 184 3.31 0.03 13.65
N THR A 185 4.17 0.86 13.07
CA THR A 185 5.56 0.52 12.68
C THR A 185 5.73 -0.66 11.72
N ALA A 186 4.69 -1.08 11.00
CA ALA A 186 4.72 -2.26 10.14
C ALA A 186 5.79 -2.20 9.02
N PHE A 187 5.97 -1.02 8.42
CA PHE A 187 6.99 -0.69 7.43
C PHE A 187 7.93 0.43 7.90
N TYR A 188 7.99 0.68 9.22
CA TYR A 188 8.89 1.69 9.80
C TYR A 188 10.35 1.35 9.51
N THR A 189 11.11 2.30 9.01
CA THR A 189 12.49 2.08 8.63
C THR A 189 13.39 3.25 9.04
N THR A 190 14.64 2.93 9.37
CA THR A 190 15.65 3.92 9.81
C THR A 190 16.91 3.79 8.97
N PRO A 191 17.85 4.76 9.02
CA PRO A 191 19.16 4.59 8.40
C PRO A 191 19.91 3.32 8.81
N ASN A 192 19.62 2.77 10.00
CA ASN A 192 20.25 1.56 10.54
C ASN A 192 19.46 0.26 10.24
N ASP A 193 18.17 0.36 9.88
CA ASP A 193 17.33 -0.77 9.51
C ASP A 193 16.46 -0.40 8.28
N PRO A 194 17.05 -0.40 7.06
CA PRO A 194 16.41 0.10 5.83
C PRO A 194 15.42 -0.89 5.19
N PHE A 195 14.91 -1.90 5.92
CA PHE A 195 14.26 -3.08 5.34
C PHE A 195 13.03 -2.80 4.45
N ALA A 196 12.28 -1.73 4.75
CA ALA A 196 11.09 -1.32 3.99
C ALA A 196 11.34 -0.07 3.12
N LYS A 197 12.57 0.45 3.08
CA LYS A 197 12.90 1.70 2.34
C LYS A 197 12.52 1.64 0.86
N GLN A 198 12.65 0.46 0.25
CA GLN A 198 12.36 0.24 -1.18
C GLN A 198 10.92 -0.21 -1.46
N PHE A 199 10.13 -0.49 -0.42
CA PHE A 199 8.83 -1.12 -0.56
C PHE A 199 7.84 -0.22 -1.31
N ASN A 200 7.19 -0.80 -2.32
CA ASN A 200 6.11 -0.20 -3.11
C ASN A 200 5.22 -1.31 -3.71
N GLY A 201 4.96 -2.37 -2.93
CA GLY A 201 4.09 -3.47 -3.33
C GLY A 201 2.62 -3.16 -3.11
N ASP A 202 1.75 -3.84 -3.87
CA ASP A 202 0.30 -3.68 -3.75
C ASP A 202 -0.24 -4.29 -2.46
N ILE A 203 -0.89 -3.44 -1.66
CA ILE A 203 -1.55 -3.74 -0.39
C ILE A 203 -2.99 -3.16 -0.34
N SER A 204 -3.55 -2.82 -1.51
CA SER A 204 -4.86 -2.18 -1.63
C SER A 204 -6.02 -3.09 -1.18
N ASN A 205 -5.83 -4.41 -1.23
CA ASN A 205 -6.85 -5.40 -0.88
C ASN A 205 -6.84 -5.82 0.61
N TRP A 206 -5.99 -5.21 1.44
CA TRP A 206 -5.99 -5.50 2.87
C TRP A 206 -7.30 -5.04 3.52
N ASP A 207 -7.86 -5.90 4.36
CA ASP A 207 -8.96 -5.53 5.26
C ASP A 207 -8.38 -4.76 6.45
N THR A 208 -8.67 -3.46 6.49
CA THR A 208 -8.25 -2.55 7.57
C THR A 208 -9.39 -2.17 8.51
N SER A 209 -10.58 -2.76 8.34
CA SER A 209 -11.80 -2.36 9.05
C SER A 209 -11.70 -2.50 10.58
N ASN A 210 -10.83 -3.37 11.09
CA ASN A 210 -10.59 -3.55 12.53
C ASN A 210 -9.36 -2.77 13.07
N VAL A 211 -8.63 -2.05 12.22
CA VAL A 211 -7.41 -1.34 12.60
C VAL A 211 -7.76 -0.07 13.37
N THR A 212 -7.15 0.10 14.55
CA THR A 212 -7.29 1.30 15.38
C THR A 212 -6.02 2.15 15.44
N ASN A 213 -4.86 1.57 15.11
CA ASN A 213 -3.56 2.25 15.19
C ASN A 213 -2.73 2.03 13.93
N MET A 214 -2.47 3.12 13.19
CA MET A 214 -1.61 3.16 11.99
C MET A 214 -0.37 4.06 12.19
N GLY A 215 -0.05 4.44 13.44
CA GLY A 215 1.07 5.32 13.73
C GLY A 215 2.41 4.78 13.19
N GLN A 216 3.23 5.65 12.60
CA GLN A 216 4.56 5.27 12.06
C GLN A 216 4.53 4.13 11.02
N MET A 217 3.37 3.77 10.45
CA MET A 217 3.26 2.55 9.64
C MET A 217 4.25 2.56 8.47
N PHE A 218 4.41 3.69 7.77
CA PHE A 218 5.32 3.85 6.63
C PHE A 218 6.48 4.81 6.90
N GLN A 219 6.71 5.22 8.15
CA GLN A 219 7.75 6.20 8.47
C GLN A 219 9.12 5.76 7.91
N GLY A 220 9.73 6.61 7.09
CA GLY A 220 11.02 6.37 6.44
C GLY A 220 10.96 5.52 5.17
N ALA A 221 9.80 4.97 4.79
CA ALA A 221 9.64 4.17 3.58
C ALA A 221 9.68 5.07 2.33
N THR A 222 10.88 5.57 1.99
CA THR A 222 11.09 6.67 1.05
C THR A 222 10.49 6.43 -0.34
N ASN A 223 10.41 5.17 -0.77
CA ASN A 223 9.90 4.79 -2.09
C ASN A 223 8.41 4.42 -2.12
N PHE A 224 7.75 4.36 -0.97
CA PHE A 224 6.36 3.94 -0.89
C PHE A 224 5.45 4.95 -1.58
N ASN A 225 4.67 4.48 -2.55
CA ASN A 225 3.69 5.26 -3.32
C ASN A 225 2.58 4.34 -3.88
N SER A 226 2.27 3.25 -3.19
CA SER A 226 1.22 2.30 -3.60
C SER A 226 -0.15 2.78 -3.12
N SER A 227 -1.19 2.53 -3.92
CA SER A 227 -2.54 2.98 -3.60
C SER A 227 -3.07 2.27 -2.35
N ILE A 228 -3.62 3.07 -1.44
CA ILE A 228 -4.23 2.67 -0.16
C ILE A 228 -5.55 3.42 0.08
N ASP A 229 -6.10 4.04 -0.96
CA ASP A 229 -7.34 4.82 -0.90
C ASP A 229 -8.58 3.95 -0.61
N SER A 230 -8.48 2.63 -0.85
CA SER A 230 -9.53 1.64 -0.57
C SER A 230 -9.60 1.18 0.89
N TRP A 231 -8.68 1.61 1.75
CA TRP A 231 -8.65 1.19 3.15
C TRP A 231 -9.81 1.80 3.94
N ASP A 232 -10.46 0.97 4.76
CA ASP A 232 -11.39 1.43 5.78
C ASP A 232 -10.59 1.94 6.98
N THR A 233 -10.63 3.26 7.20
CA THR A 233 -9.96 3.93 8.33
C THR A 233 -10.91 4.37 9.42
N GLY A 234 -12.20 4.02 9.34
CA GLY A 234 -13.24 4.54 10.23
C GLY A 234 -13.02 4.21 11.71
N ASN A 235 -12.27 3.14 12.03
CA ASN A 235 -11.93 2.77 13.41
C ASN A 235 -10.56 3.29 13.89
N VAL A 236 -9.79 3.96 13.03
CA VAL A 236 -8.43 4.43 13.34
C VAL A 236 -8.49 5.67 14.24
N THR A 237 -7.77 5.62 15.36
CA THR A 237 -7.66 6.74 16.31
C THR A 237 -6.29 7.43 16.27
N THR A 238 -5.28 6.75 15.71
CA THR A 238 -3.86 7.19 15.74
C THR A 238 -3.20 7.03 14.38
N MET A 239 -2.76 8.14 13.79
CA MET A 239 -2.04 8.23 12.50
C MET A 239 -0.74 9.05 12.59
N GLN A 240 -0.26 9.36 13.79
CA GLN A 240 0.97 10.12 14.00
C GLN A 240 2.13 9.55 13.18
N THR A 241 2.92 10.41 12.55
CA THR A 241 4.14 10.05 11.78
C THR A 241 3.93 8.99 10.67
N MET A 242 2.70 8.70 10.24
CA MET A 242 2.42 7.56 9.35
C MET A 242 3.22 7.61 8.03
N PHE A 243 3.32 8.79 7.41
CA PHE A 243 4.04 9.04 6.16
C PHE A 243 5.24 9.98 6.34
N GLN A 244 5.77 10.10 7.56
CA GLN A 244 6.97 10.90 7.79
C GLN A 244 8.14 10.33 6.96
N ASP A 245 8.86 11.19 6.24
CA ASP A 245 9.96 10.82 5.33
C ASP A 245 9.54 9.89 4.16
N CYS A 246 8.26 9.78 3.84
CA CYS A 246 7.79 9.11 2.62
C CYS A 246 7.94 10.03 1.40
N TYR A 247 9.18 10.25 0.97
CA TYR A 247 9.51 11.26 -0.05
C TYR A 247 8.70 11.15 -1.35
N ASN A 248 8.37 9.94 -1.79
CA ASN A 248 7.66 9.70 -3.05
C ASN A 248 6.13 9.56 -2.91
N PHE A 249 5.59 9.55 -1.68
CA PHE A 249 4.19 9.25 -1.46
C PHE A 249 3.30 10.41 -1.95
N ASN A 250 2.39 10.11 -2.87
CA ASN A 250 1.44 11.09 -3.42
C ASN A 250 0.15 10.40 -3.93
N GLN A 251 -0.32 9.37 -3.23
CA GLN A 251 -1.56 8.67 -3.57
C GLN A 251 -2.77 9.35 -2.92
N PRO A 252 -3.95 9.35 -3.58
CA PRO A 252 -5.17 9.92 -3.01
C PRO A 252 -5.52 9.24 -1.67
N LEU A 253 -6.14 10.03 -0.79
CA LEU A 253 -6.59 9.63 0.54
C LEU A 253 -7.97 10.23 0.86
N ASP A 254 -8.68 10.75 -0.14
CA ASP A 254 -9.92 11.50 0.05
C ASP A 254 -11.10 10.60 0.48
N ASN A 255 -10.97 9.28 0.31
CA ASN A 255 -11.94 8.29 0.80
C ASN A 255 -11.72 7.85 2.25
N TRP A 256 -10.64 8.29 2.91
CA TRP A 256 -10.39 7.94 4.30
C TRP A 256 -11.35 8.68 5.24
N ASP A 257 -11.97 7.92 6.15
CA ASP A 257 -12.68 8.47 7.30
C ASP A 257 -11.67 8.69 8.45
N VAL A 258 -11.41 9.95 8.79
CA VAL A 258 -10.52 10.35 9.88
C VAL A 258 -11.26 10.96 11.08
N SER A 259 -12.60 10.85 11.12
CA SER A 259 -13.45 11.47 12.16
C SER A 259 -13.13 10.99 13.58
N ASN A 260 -12.58 9.77 13.72
CA ASN A 260 -12.14 9.19 15.00
C ASN A 260 -10.66 9.43 15.31
N VAL A 261 -9.88 10.03 14.39
CA VAL A 261 -8.46 10.27 14.60
C VAL A 261 -8.28 11.43 15.58
N THR A 262 -7.53 11.16 16.65
CA THR A 262 -7.22 12.15 17.69
C THR A 262 -5.77 12.61 17.65
N THR A 263 -4.89 11.84 17.00
CA THR A 263 -3.44 12.09 16.92
C THR A 263 -2.91 11.87 15.49
N MET A 264 -2.40 12.94 14.86
CA MET A 264 -1.79 12.92 13.52
C MET A 264 -0.56 13.83 13.40
N SER A 265 0.13 14.07 14.52
CA SER A 265 1.35 14.88 14.53
C SER A 265 2.40 14.27 13.60
N ASN A 266 3.11 15.11 12.85
CA ASN A 266 4.13 14.73 11.87
C ASN A 266 3.64 13.77 10.75
N MET A 267 2.33 13.62 10.52
CA MET A 267 1.80 12.60 9.60
C MET A 267 2.43 12.63 8.20
N PHE A 268 2.65 13.82 7.63
CA PHE A 268 3.25 14.05 6.32
C PHE A 268 4.55 14.86 6.39
N SER A 269 5.20 14.87 7.56
CA SER A 269 6.48 15.57 7.73
C SER A 269 7.52 15.04 6.73
N PHE A 270 8.15 15.92 5.96
CA PHE A 270 9.08 15.57 4.88
C PHE A 270 8.49 14.66 3.78
N ALA A 271 7.17 14.56 3.62
CA ALA A 271 6.55 13.87 2.48
C ALA A 271 6.64 14.75 1.21
N LEU A 272 7.84 14.85 0.65
CA LEU A 272 8.23 15.88 -0.33
C LEU A 272 7.31 15.97 -1.56
N ALA A 273 6.78 14.83 -2.05
CA ALA A 273 5.93 14.77 -3.23
C ALA A 273 4.42 14.90 -2.92
N PHE A 274 4.01 14.89 -1.65
CA PHE A 274 2.60 14.80 -1.27
C PHE A 274 1.85 16.09 -1.57
N ASN A 275 0.79 15.99 -2.39
CA ASN A 275 -0.04 17.13 -2.80
C ASN A 275 -1.48 16.71 -3.13
N GLN A 276 -2.11 15.96 -2.23
CA GLN A 276 -3.45 15.42 -2.46
C GLN A 276 -4.53 16.27 -1.80
N ASN A 277 -5.74 16.21 -2.36
CA ASN A 277 -6.93 16.84 -1.78
C ASN A 277 -7.35 16.09 -0.52
N LEU A 278 -7.45 16.79 0.61
CA LEU A 278 -7.89 16.23 1.90
C LEU A 278 -9.15 16.93 2.43
N ASN A 279 -9.84 17.68 1.57
CA ASN A 279 -10.94 18.55 1.95
C ASN A 279 -12.18 17.79 2.48
N SER A 280 -12.24 16.47 2.27
CA SER A 280 -13.29 15.58 2.79
C SER A 280 -13.04 15.13 4.24
N TRP A 281 -11.84 15.32 4.77
CA TRP A 281 -11.47 14.85 6.10
C TRP A 281 -12.18 15.65 7.21
N ASP A 282 -12.86 14.94 8.10
CA ASP A 282 -13.36 15.49 9.35
C ASP A 282 -12.26 15.44 10.41
N VAL A 283 -11.59 16.57 10.62
CA VAL A 283 -10.49 16.71 11.60
C VAL A 283 -10.95 17.26 12.95
N SER A 284 -12.26 17.32 13.20
CA SER A 284 -12.81 17.95 14.42
C SER A 284 -12.44 17.23 15.73
N SER A 285 -12.00 15.98 15.67
CA SER A 285 -11.51 15.20 16.82
C SER A 285 -10.00 15.34 17.07
N VAL A 286 -9.25 16.01 16.18
CA VAL A 286 -7.78 16.10 16.26
C VAL A 286 -7.36 17.13 17.31
N ASN A 287 -6.53 16.72 18.27
CA ASN A 287 -6.10 17.59 19.37
C ASN A 287 -4.90 18.49 19.02
N ALA A 288 -4.09 18.09 18.05
CA ALA A 288 -2.83 18.76 17.71
C ALA A 288 -2.35 18.44 16.29
N PHE A 289 -1.98 19.48 15.53
CA PHE A 289 -1.41 19.41 14.16
C PHE A 289 0.10 19.64 14.13
N VAL A 290 0.78 19.33 15.24
CA VAL A 290 2.22 19.53 15.42
C VAL A 290 2.98 18.89 14.25
N TYR A 291 3.65 19.74 13.46
CA TYR A 291 4.50 19.38 12.31
C TYR A 291 3.81 18.53 11.23
N THR A 292 2.48 18.53 11.15
CA THR A 292 1.73 17.61 10.27
C THR A 292 2.21 17.65 8.82
N PHE A 293 2.51 18.83 8.27
CA PHE A 293 3.05 19.01 6.92
C PHE A 293 4.45 19.63 6.89
N THR A 294 5.19 19.67 8.01
CA THR A 294 6.50 20.36 8.00
C THR A 294 7.42 19.81 6.91
N ASN A 295 8.02 20.70 6.12
CA ASN A 295 8.87 20.37 4.98
C ASN A 295 8.21 19.42 3.95
N ALA A 296 6.88 19.41 3.85
CA ALA A 296 6.18 18.82 2.71
C ALA A 296 6.18 19.84 1.56
N ASN A 297 7.34 20.01 0.90
CA ASN A 297 7.59 21.12 -0.03
C ASN A 297 6.57 21.24 -1.18
N SER A 298 5.97 20.13 -1.63
CA SER A 298 4.97 20.14 -2.70
C SER A 298 3.53 20.29 -2.21
N PHE A 299 3.30 20.37 -0.90
CA PHE A 299 1.94 20.34 -0.36
C PHE A 299 1.23 21.68 -0.58
N ASN A 300 0.20 21.65 -1.41
CA ASN A 300 -0.82 22.70 -1.55
C ASN A 300 -2.20 22.05 -1.76
N GLY A 301 -2.39 20.86 -1.18
CA GLY A 301 -3.62 20.09 -1.27
C GLY A 301 -4.78 20.80 -0.57
N ASN A 302 -5.99 20.73 -1.12
CA ASN A 302 -7.12 21.45 -0.57
C ASN A 302 -7.50 20.91 0.83
N ILE A 303 -7.54 21.82 1.81
CA ILE A 303 -7.94 21.59 3.22
C ILE A 303 -8.90 22.68 3.72
N THR A 304 -9.54 23.39 2.78
CA THR A 304 -10.38 24.56 3.07
C THR A 304 -11.51 24.24 4.05
N ASN A 305 -12.13 23.07 3.95
CA ASN A 305 -13.29 22.68 4.76
C ASN A 305 -12.94 22.04 6.10
N TRP A 306 -11.66 21.95 6.46
CA TRP A 306 -11.28 21.43 7.77
C TRP A 306 -11.86 22.31 8.89
N ASN A 307 -12.24 21.65 9.98
CA ASN A 307 -12.66 22.30 11.21
C ASN A 307 -11.76 21.84 12.36
N PRO A 308 -10.68 22.56 12.66
CA PRO A 308 -9.74 22.16 13.71
C PRO A 308 -10.18 22.64 15.10
N SER A 309 -11.48 22.77 15.37
CA SER A 309 -12.02 23.39 16.59
C SER A 309 -11.55 22.73 17.89
N SER A 310 -11.15 21.46 17.89
CA SER A 310 -10.61 20.78 19.09
C SER A 310 -9.11 20.95 19.29
N ALA A 311 -8.39 21.48 18.28
CA ALA A 311 -6.95 21.54 18.30
C ALA A 311 -6.43 22.71 19.15
N THR A 312 -5.40 22.41 19.95
CA THR A 312 -4.73 23.40 20.81
C THR A 312 -3.34 23.77 20.32
N GLN A 313 -2.75 22.94 19.44
CA GLN A 313 -1.38 23.09 18.96
C GLN A 313 -1.31 23.00 17.44
N PHE A 314 -0.81 24.06 16.82
CA PHE A 314 -0.55 24.21 15.38
C PHE A 314 0.94 24.38 15.08
N THR A 315 1.79 24.06 16.06
CA THR A 315 3.26 24.12 15.99
C THR A 315 3.81 23.57 14.68
N GLY A 316 4.42 24.44 13.89
CA GLY A 316 5.09 24.12 12.63
C GLY A 316 4.25 23.33 11.65
N MET A 317 2.92 23.46 11.69
CA MET A 317 2.01 22.66 10.86
C MET A 317 2.39 22.73 9.38
N PHE A 318 2.78 23.92 8.87
CA PHE A 318 3.23 24.15 7.50
C PHE A 318 4.66 24.71 7.43
N ASP A 319 5.47 24.55 8.48
CA ASP A 319 6.86 25.06 8.50
C ASP A 319 7.68 24.43 7.36
N GLY A 320 8.19 25.25 6.43
CA GLY A 320 8.91 24.80 5.23
C GLY A 320 8.03 24.21 4.13
N CYS A 321 6.70 24.43 4.15
CA CYS A 321 5.84 24.13 3.00
C CYS A 321 5.97 25.23 1.94
N ASP A 322 6.98 25.11 1.07
CA ASP A 322 7.38 26.14 0.10
C ASP A 322 6.23 26.73 -0.74
N ILE A 323 5.20 25.93 -1.07
CA ILE A 323 4.12 26.36 -1.98
C ILE A 323 2.72 26.42 -1.33
N PHE A 324 2.61 26.22 -0.02
CA PHE A 324 1.31 26.17 0.65
C PHE A 324 0.62 27.54 0.68
N ASN A 325 -0.60 27.61 0.15
CA ASN A 325 -1.37 28.86 0.05
C ASN A 325 -2.90 28.63 0.00
N GLN A 326 -3.42 27.66 0.74
CA GLN A 326 -4.85 27.33 0.74
C GLN A 326 -5.69 28.30 1.59
N PRO A 327 -6.93 28.63 1.19
CA PRO A 327 -7.78 29.60 1.88
C PRO A 327 -8.39 29.00 3.16
N ILE A 328 -7.64 29.04 4.26
CA ILE A 328 -8.02 28.47 5.56
C ILE A 328 -8.64 29.49 6.54
N GLY A 329 -9.05 30.66 6.04
CA GLY A 329 -9.61 31.73 6.86
C GLY A 329 -10.96 31.40 7.51
N ASN A 330 -11.61 30.30 7.12
CA ASN A 330 -12.86 29.79 7.68
C ASN A 330 -12.66 28.78 8.82
N TRP A 331 -11.43 28.40 9.15
CA TRP A 331 -11.14 27.48 10.25
C TRP A 331 -11.52 28.08 11.61
N ASP A 332 -12.09 27.26 12.48
CA ASP A 332 -12.24 27.58 13.90
C ASP A 332 -10.95 27.23 14.63
N VAL A 333 -10.19 28.26 15.01
CA VAL A 333 -8.92 28.15 15.75
C VAL A 333 -9.04 28.69 17.18
N SER A 334 -10.27 28.88 17.69
CA SER A 334 -10.53 29.54 18.98
C SER A 334 -9.94 28.83 20.20
N ASN A 335 -9.73 27.50 20.12
CA ASN A 335 -9.04 26.72 21.14
C ASN A 335 -7.51 26.66 20.95
N GLY A 336 -6.98 27.27 19.90
CA GLY A 336 -5.56 27.30 19.57
C GLY A 336 -4.76 28.10 20.60
N PHE A 337 -3.81 27.42 21.25
CA PHE A 337 -2.92 28.02 22.23
C PHE A 337 -1.53 28.31 21.66
N ASN A 338 -1.04 27.43 20.78
CA ASN A 338 0.31 27.52 20.21
C ASN A 338 0.29 27.49 18.67
N PHE A 339 0.80 28.55 18.05
CA PHE A 339 0.92 28.74 16.60
C PHE A 339 2.38 28.89 16.14
N ASP A 340 3.35 28.46 16.97
CA ASP A 340 4.76 28.66 16.67
C ASP A 340 5.17 28.05 15.33
N ASN A 341 5.93 28.80 14.53
CA ASN A 341 6.42 28.40 13.21
C ASN A 341 5.33 27.97 12.20
N MET A 342 4.04 28.23 12.44
CA MET A 342 2.95 27.62 11.67
C MET A 342 3.09 27.81 10.16
N PHE A 343 3.51 29.00 9.70
CA PHE A 343 3.72 29.35 8.29
C PHE A 343 5.17 29.75 7.98
N ASN A 344 6.13 29.36 8.83
CA ASN A 344 7.52 29.72 8.63
C ASN A 344 8.05 29.17 7.29
N GLY A 345 8.66 30.02 6.48
CA GLY A 345 9.23 29.64 5.18
C GLY A 345 8.20 29.22 4.11
N THR A 346 6.95 29.69 4.21
CA THR A 346 5.91 29.43 3.20
C THR A 346 5.66 30.63 2.27
N VAL A 347 4.91 30.44 1.18
CA VAL A 347 4.37 31.51 0.32
C VAL A 347 2.95 31.92 0.72
N PHE A 348 2.53 31.58 1.95
CA PHE A 348 1.15 31.76 2.39
C PHE A 348 0.74 33.23 2.35
N ASN A 349 -0.41 33.53 1.74
CA ASN A 349 -0.94 34.89 1.62
C ASN A 349 -2.47 34.91 1.54
N GLN A 350 -3.14 34.09 2.37
CA GLN A 350 -4.60 34.03 2.45
C GLN A 350 -5.13 34.79 3.67
N PRO A 351 -6.35 35.36 3.60
CA PRO A 351 -6.90 36.18 4.68
C PRO A 351 -7.15 35.36 5.95
N LEU A 352 -6.62 35.84 7.07
CA LEU A 352 -6.80 35.25 8.41
C LEU A 352 -7.46 36.19 9.43
N ASN A 353 -7.87 37.40 9.01
CA ASN A 353 -8.39 38.44 9.93
C ASN A 353 -9.67 38.03 10.68
N ASN A 354 -10.33 36.95 10.26
CA ASN A 354 -11.52 36.41 10.91
C ASN A 354 -11.23 35.32 11.95
N TRP A 355 -9.97 34.89 12.09
CA TRP A 355 -9.58 33.92 13.11
C TRP A 355 -9.75 34.52 14.52
N ASP A 356 -10.39 33.74 15.39
CA ASP A 356 -10.37 34.02 16.83
C ASP A 356 -9.08 33.46 17.43
N VAL A 357 -8.11 34.34 17.68
CA VAL A 357 -6.82 34.01 18.32
C VAL A 357 -6.77 34.48 19.78
N SER A 358 -7.92 34.81 20.38
CA SER A 358 -7.98 35.34 21.75
C SER A 358 -7.41 34.36 22.78
N GLY A 359 -7.39 33.06 22.51
CA GLY A 359 -6.79 32.03 23.36
C GLY A 359 -5.28 31.80 23.17
N ALA A 360 -4.64 32.46 22.21
CA ALA A 360 -3.25 32.20 21.85
C ALA A 360 -2.25 32.73 22.89
N ASP A 361 -1.23 31.93 23.22
CA ASP A 361 -0.09 32.30 24.08
C ASP A 361 1.21 32.46 23.29
N ASN A 362 1.41 31.63 22.27
CA ASN A 362 2.68 31.56 21.53
C ASN A 362 2.48 31.70 20.01
N MET A 363 3.09 32.75 19.45
CA MET A 363 3.14 33.06 18.01
C MET A 363 4.58 33.19 17.50
N PHE A 364 5.56 32.59 18.21
CA PHE A 364 6.96 32.59 17.82
C PHE A 364 7.15 32.16 16.36
N ASN A 365 7.85 32.95 15.55
CA ASN A 365 8.13 32.66 14.13
C ASN A 365 6.90 32.39 13.25
N MET A 366 5.66 32.73 13.66
CA MET A 366 4.45 32.28 12.96
C MET A 366 4.47 32.54 11.45
N PHE A 367 4.98 33.71 11.03
CA PHE A 367 5.15 34.12 9.63
C PHE A 367 6.62 34.40 9.27
N ARG A 368 7.57 33.83 10.01
CA ARG A 368 9.00 34.01 9.72
C ARG A 368 9.31 33.55 8.30
N ASN A 369 10.09 34.31 7.53
CA ASN A 369 10.40 34.00 6.12
C ASN A 369 9.16 33.74 5.24
N CYS A 370 7.97 34.20 5.62
CA CYS A 370 6.75 34.10 4.82
C CYS A 370 6.69 35.30 3.86
N PHE A 371 7.52 35.26 2.81
CA PHE A 371 7.86 36.44 1.99
C PHE A 371 6.69 37.07 1.22
N ASP A 372 5.57 36.36 1.07
CA ASP A 372 4.40 36.85 0.34
C ASP A 372 3.28 37.35 1.26
N PHE A 373 3.35 37.07 2.57
CA PHE A 373 2.25 37.36 3.49
C PHE A 373 2.11 38.87 3.73
N ASN A 374 0.94 39.42 3.39
CA ASN A 374 0.59 40.82 3.63
C ASN A 374 -0.92 41.02 3.83
N GLN A 375 -1.57 40.10 4.54
CA GLN A 375 -3.00 40.17 4.82
C GLN A 375 -3.27 40.92 6.13
N PRO A 376 -4.40 41.62 6.25
CA PRO A 376 -4.76 42.32 7.47
C PRO A 376 -4.95 41.35 8.64
N LEU A 377 -4.50 41.76 9.82
CA LEU A 377 -4.62 41.04 11.12
C LEU A 377 -5.07 41.97 12.25
N ASP A 378 -5.60 43.15 11.90
CA ASP A 378 -5.97 44.23 12.82
C ASP A 378 -7.12 43.87 13.77
N ASN A 379 -7.92 42.84 13.44
CA ASN A 379 -9.02 42.36 14.27
C ASN A 379 -8.59 41.30 15.30
N TRP A 380 -7.34 40.83 15.26
CA TRP A 380 -6.88 39.80 16.19
C TRP A 380 -6.82 40.33 17.62
N ASP A 381 -7.46 39.63 18.55
CA ASP A 381 -7.23 39.81 19.99
C ASP A 381 -5.98 39.04 20.40
N VAL A 382 -4.85 39.74 20.50
CA VAL A 382 -3.57 39.15 20.92
C VAL A 382 -3.28 39.37 22.41
N SER A 383 -4.28 39.75 23.21
CA SER A 383 -4.07 40.17 24.60
C SER A 383 -3.53 39.06 25.51
N ASN A 384 -3.71 37.79 25.16
CA ASN A 384 -3.18 36.65 25.90
C ASN A 384 -1.79 36.17 25.42
N VAL A 385 -1.28 36.69 24.31
CA VAL A 385 0.00 36.25 23.76
C VAL A 385 1.15 36.72 24.64
N THR A 386 2.04 35.79 25.00
CA THR A 386 3.24 36.08 25.79
C THR A 386 4.51 36.07 24.94
N ARG A 387 4.49 35.40 23.79
CA ARG A 387 5.65 35.24 22.89
C ARG A 387 5.33 35.51 21.42
N MET A 388 6.05 36.47 20.84
CA MET A 388 5.98 36.91 19.44
C MET A 388 7.35 37.10 18.79
N ASP A 389 8.44 36.53 19.34
CA ASP A 389 9.77 36.73 18.73
C ASP A 389 9.74 36.28 17.27
N SER A 390 10.40 37.06 16.41
CA SER A 390 10.58 36.76 15.00
C SER A 390 9.30 36.48 14.21
N MET A 391 8.12 36.89 14.71
CA MET A 391 6.82 36.56 14.10
C MET A 391 6.75 36.94 12.62
N PHE A 392 7.30 38.09 12.25
CA PHE A 392 7.41 38.58 10.88
C PHE A 392 8.87 38.77 10.46
N GLU A 393 9.84 38.10 11.09
CA GLU A 393 11.25 38.23 10.70
C GLU A 393 11.47 37.68 9.28
N CYS A 394 12.33 38.31 8.50
CA CYS A 394 12.86 37.76 7.25
C CYS A 394 14.39 37.59 7.35
N GLY A 395 14.94 36.52 6.79
CA GLY A 395 16.38 36.30 6.76
C GLY A 395 17.16 37.39 6.02
N THR A 396 18.46 37.51 6.30
CA THR A 396 19.37 38.60 5.87
C THR A 396 19.79 38.58 4.38
N GLY A 397 19.03 37.92 3.51
CA GLY A 397 19.40 37.63 2.11
C GLY A 397 18.86 38.58 1.02
N GLY A 398 18.02 39.54 1.36
CA GLY A 398 17.46 40.51 0.39
C GLY A 398 16.16 41.12 0.89
N ASN A 399 15.83 42.32 0.43
CA ASN A 399 14.62 43.10 0.76
C ASN A 399 13.32 42.39 0.30
N ASN A 400 13.00 41.24 0.88
CA ASN A 400 11.89 40.38 0.46
C ASN A 400 10.74 40.35 1.47
N GLY A 401 10.87 41.02 2.62
CA GLY A 401 9.74 41.23 3.53
C GLY A 401 8.74 42.20 2.93
N VAL A 402 7.51 41.74 2.70
CA VAL A 402 6.40 42.54 2.12
C VAL A 402 5.33 42.91 3.14
N TYR A 403 5.41 42.39 4.37
CA TYR A 403 4.39 42.65 5.38
C TYR A 403 4.39 44.13 5.78
N ASN A 404 3.24 44.77 5.61
CA ASN A 404 3.08 46.20 5.85
C ASN A 404 1.62 46.54 6.20
N GLN A 405 1.15 46.03 7.33
CA GLN A 405 -0.19 46.29 7.86
C GLN A 405 -0.14 47.10 9.15
N ASP A 406 -1.20 47.85 9.42
CA ASP A 406 -1.35 48.58 10.68
C ASP A 406 -1.78 47.60 11.79
N LEU A 407 -0.93 47.45 12.81
CA LEU A 407 -1.18 46.62 13.98
C LEU A 407 -1.13 47.45 15.28
N SER A 408 -1.32 48.77 15.19
CA SER A 408 -1.31 49.65 16.37
C SER A 408 -2.46 49.39 17.34
N SER A 409 -3.52 48.69 16.90
CA SER A 409 -4.65 48.28 17.72
C SER A 409 -4.33 47.12 18.68
N TRP A 410 -3.25 46.37 18.43
CA TRP A 410 -2.93 45.16 19.19
C TRP A 410 -2.58 45.47 20.65
N SER A 411 -3.26 44.77 21.57
CA SER A 411 -2.95 44.80 22.99
C SER A 411 -1.80 43.84 23.31
N VAL A 412 -0.57 44.35 23.31
CA VAL A 412 0.67 43.54 23.51
C VAL A 412 1.26 43.65 24.93
N ALA A 413 0.46 44.04 25.92
CA ALA A 413 0.97 44.28 27.29
C ALA A 413 1.52 43.01 27.97
N ASN A 414 1.05 41.82 27.55
CA ASN A 414 1.49 40.53 28.08
C ASN A 414 2.67 39.92 27.30
N VAL A 415 3.06 40.50 26.17
CA VAL A 415 4.17 39.99 25.35
C VAL A 415 5.49 40.30 26.04
N THR A 416 6.18 39.27 26.52
CA THR A 416 7.46 39.39 27.24
C THR A 416 8.66 38.98 26.38
N LEU A 417 8.39 38.28 25.28
CA LEU A 417 9.37 37.81 24.30
C LEU A 417 8.94 38.29 22.92
N CYS A 418 9.55 39.37 22.42
CA CYS A 418 9.24 39.95 21.12
C CYS A 418 10.49 40.20 20.26
N GLY A 419 11.63 39.62 20.60
CA GLY A 419 12.89 39.92 19.91
C GLY A 419 12.80 39.65 18.40
N ASP A 420 13.34 40.56 17.59
CA ASP A 420 13.31 40.47 16.14
C ASP A 420 11.87 40.36 15.56
N PHE A 421 10.84 40.85 16.26
CA PHE A 421 9.42 40.73 15.87
C PHE A 421 9.19 40.99 14.38
N SER A 422 9.82 42.05 13.87
CA SER A 422 9.85 42.43 12.45
C SER A 422 11.29 42.56 11.93
N GLY A 423 12.20 41.72 12.42
CA GLY A 423 13.61 41.74 12.03
C GLY A 423 13.79 41.64 10.52
N SER A 424 14.63 42.51 9.95
CA SER A 424 14.86 42.63 8.51
C SER A 424 13.59 42.80 7.64
N GLN A 425 12.62 43.57 8.13
CA GLN A 425 11.46 44.07 7.37
C GLN A 425 11.66 45.52 6.93
N PRO A 426 12.48 45.82 5.90
CA PRO A 426 12.81 47.20 5.50
C PRO A 426 11.62 48.00 4.93
N ASN A 427 10.52 47.32 4.59
CA ASN A 427 9.37 47.93 3.91
C ASN A 427 8.16 48.18 4.83
N TRP A 428 8.22 47.80 6.11
CA TRP A 428 7.09 48.00 7.03
C TRP A 428 7.05 49.45 7.51
N THR A 429 6.10 50.23 6.97
CA THR A 429 5.90 51.65 7.25
C THR A 429 4.61 51.95 8.02
N GLN A 430 3.64 51.04 8.02
CA GLN A 430 2.44 51.14 8.83
C GLN A 430 2.76 51.06 10.34
N PRO A 431 1.90 51.63 11.21
CA PRO A 431 2.09 51.56 12.65
C PRO A 431 2.20 50.11 13.17
N GLN A 432 3.27 49.85 13.92
CA GLN A 432 3.53 48.56 14.57
C GLN A 432 2.93 48.52 15.98
N PRO A 433 2.80 47.33 16.61
CA PRO A 433 2.35 47.23 17.99
C PRO A 433 3.30 47.95 18.95
N ASN A 434 2.74 48.58 19.99
CA ASN A 434 3.52 49.30 20.98
C ASN A 434 3.96 48.36 22.12
N PHE A 435 5.08 47.66 21.93
CA PHE A 435 5.66 46.77 22.94
C PHE A 435 6.23 47.57 24.12
N THR A 436 5.69 47.34 25.32
CA THR A 436 6.16 47.99 26.56
C THR A 436 6.89 47.05 27.51
N ALA A 437 6.74 45.74 27.34
CA ALA A 437 7.29 44.71 28.23
C ALA A 437 8.55 44.00 27.66
N CYS A 438 8.92 44.27 26.42
CA CYS A 438 10.11 43.74 25.73
C CYS A 438 10.57 44.71 24.63
N THR A 439 11.74 44.45 24.04
CA THR A 439 12.28 45.22 22.91
C THR A 439 12.18 44.38 21.63
N PRO A 440 11.40 44.83 20.63
CA PRO A 440 11.21 44.10 19.38
C PRO A 440 12.40 44.19 18.41
#